data_AF-A0A853SZN9-F1
#
_entry.id   AF-A0A853SZN9-F1
#
_cell.length_a   1.000
_cell.length_b   1.000
_cell.length_c   1.000
_cell.angle_alpha   90.00
_cell.angle_beta   90.00
_cell.angle_gamma   90.00
#
_symmetry.space_group_name_H-M   'P 1'
#
loop_
_entity.id
_entity.type
_entity.pdbx_description
1 polymer ?
#
loop_
_entity_poly.entity_id
_entity_poly.type
_entity_poly.pdbx_seq_one_letter_code
_entity_poly.pdbx_strand_id
1 'polypeptide(L)'
;MNRPFAFALLCASSLFVHLAAQAGEIRLYTDDNFKGRVVVLRDTTDDLSRVNFNDTVSSIQVDSGSWEVCTHADFKGDCKTLERGDYRSMPGMNDKISSVRETGAGQGSGSGSGGGRRAALELFADGGQRGASAGVNSDRDDLVDISFNDRASSARVEYGYWQLCSDSNYRGSCRVFGPGSHDDLGSLNGRVSSARLVDPREENRPQNDEGLVVLYGRAFLKGPGLQVNRDVSDLVRLNFNDQAASLAINEGTWEVCTDSQFNGSCERMGPGKYEVLNTTLDKRISSLRRLY
;
A
#
# COMPACT_ATOMS: atom_id res chain seq x y z
N MET A 1 3.43 36.35 -57.31
CA MET A 1 4.09 35.05 -57.57
C MET A 1 4.57 34.47 -56.24
N ASN A 2 4.28 33.18 -56.06
CA ASN A 2 4.85 32.19 -55.13
C ASN A 2 4.30 32.07 -53.70
N ARG A 3 3.92 30.81 -53.43
CA ARG A 3 3.29 30.20 -52.25
C ARG A 3 4.38 29.70 -51.24
N PRO A 4 4.10 28.81 -50.26
CA PRO A 4 4.21 29.08 -48.83
C PRO A 4 5.31 28.24 -48.14
N PHE A 5 5.61 28.50 -46.87
CA PHE A 5 6.24 27.49 -46.01
C PHE A 5 5.43 27.32 -44.73
N ALA A 6 4.83 26.14 -44.61
CA ALA A 6 4.20 25.65 -43.40
C ALA A 6 5.29 25.10 -42.47
N PHE A 7 5.31 25.58 -41.22
CA PHE A 7 5.99 24.90 -40.11
C PHE A 7 4.92 24.50 -39.10
N ALA A 8 4.58 23.22 -39.10
CA ALA A 8 3.87 22.58 -38.01
C ALA A 8 4.90 22.18 -36.96
N LEU A 9 4.70 22.58 -35.70
CA LEU A 9 5.36 21.98 -34.55
C LEU A 9 4.34 21.84 -33.43
N LEU A 10 4.19 20.60 -32.99
CA LEU A 10 3.19 20.10 -32.06
C LEU A 10 3.33 20.76 -30.68
N CYS A 11 2.22 21.27 -30.15
CA CYS A 11 2.07 21.57 -28.73
C CYS A 11 1.95 20.24 -27.96
N ALA A 12 2.99 19.87 -27.22
CA ALA A 12 2.90 18.81 -26.22
C ALA A 12 2.30 19.40 -24.93
N SER A 13 1.01 19.16 -24.71
CA SER A 13 0.32 19.49 -23.47
C SER A 13 0.64 18.43 -22.41
N SER A 14 1.50 18.79 -21.45
CA SER A 14 1.80 17.98 -20.27
C SER A 14 0.65 18.07 -19.27
N LEU A 15 -0.24 17.08 -19.26
CA LEU A 15 -1.20 16.87 -18.17
C LEU A 15 -0.46 16.21 -17.00
N PHE A 16 -0.22 16.98 -15.94
CA PHE A 16 0.19 16.45 -14.64
C PHE A 16 -1.00 15.71 -14.02
N VAL A 17 -0.87 14.40 -13.82
CA VAL A 17 -1.80 13.62 -12.99
C VAL A 17 -1.06 13.26 -11.71
N HIS A 18 -1.47 13.90 -10.61
CA HIS A 18 -0.99 13.66 -9.26
C HIS A 18 -1.28 12.21 -8.84
N LEU A 19 -0.26 11.44 -8.43
CA LEU A 19 -0.47 10.20 -7.70
C LEU A 19 -0.89 10.53 -6.27
N ALA A 20 -2.09 10.09 -5.89
CA ALA A 20 -2.54 10.11 -4.51
C ALA A 20 -1.78 9.03 -3.72
N ALA A 21 -1.03 9.44 -2.71
CA ALA A 21 -0.44 8.56 -1.70
C ALA A 21 -1.55 7.70 -1.07
N GLN A 22 -1.34 6.39 -0.95
CA GLN A 22 -2.20 5.59 -0.08
C GLN A 22 -1.87 5.95 1.36
N ALA A 23 -2.70 6.82 1.92
CA ALA A 23 -2.65 7.20 3.31
C ALA A 23 -3.03 5.99 4.20
N GLY A 24 -2.50 5.94 5.42
CA GLY A 24 -2.85 4.91 6.40
C GLY A 24 -4.37 4.81 6.61
N GLU A 25 -4.84 3.82 7.36
CA GLU A 25 -6.26 3.70 7.69
C GLU A 25 -6.45 3.37 9.16
N ILE A 26 -7.27 4.17 9.82
CA ILE A 26 -7.72 3.99 11.20
C ILE A 26 -9.24 4.02 11.26
N ARG A 27 -9.83 3.09 12.00
CA ARG A 27 -11.26 3.03 12.30
C ARG A 27 -11.50 3.36 13.75
N LEU A 28 -12.35 4.34 14.01
CA LEU A 28 -12.75 4.77 15.35
C LEU A 28 -14.20 4.34 15.59
N TYR A 29 -14.46 3.76 16.76
CA TYR A 29 -15.77 3.24 17.15
C TYR A 29 -16.29 3.94 18.40
N THR A 30 -17.59 4.21 18.46
CA THR A 30 -18.18 4.93 19.60
C THR A 30 -18.25 4.09 20.86
N ASP A 31 -18.30 2.76 20.73
CA ASP A 31 -18.43 1.86 21.87
C ASP A 31 -17.20 0.94 21.95
N ASP A 32 -17.00 0.32 23.12
CA ASP A 32 -15.97 -0.70 23.31
C ASP A 32 -16.15 -1.91 22.38
N ASN A 33 -15.06 -2.64 22.15
CA ASN A 33 -15.04 -3.88 21.37
C ASN A 33 -15.58 -3.73 19.93
N PHE A 34 -15.28 -2.59 19.29
CA PHE A 34 -15.58 -2.30 17.88
C PHE A 34 -17.08 -2.27 17.57
N LYS A 35 -17.86 -1.68 18.48
CA LYS A 35 -19.31 -1.55 18.39
C LYS A 35 -19.75 -0.10 18.24
N GLY A 36 -21.04 0.09 17.99
CA GLY A 36 -21.63 1.41 17.84
C GLY A 36 -21.37 1.99 16.45
N ARG A 37 -21.36 3.33 16.38
CA ARG A 37 -21.08 4.05 15.14
C ARG A 37 -19.58 3.96 14.84
N VAL A 38 -19.21 3.90 13.56
CA VAL A 38 -17.82 3.83 13.10
C VAL A 38 -17.51 4.98 12.15
N VAL A 39 -16.28 5.52 12.23
CA VAL A 39 -15.70 6.38 11.20
C VAL A 39 -14.35 5.81 10.77
N VAL A 40 -14.12 5.78 9.46
CA VAL A 40 -12.85 5.36 8.86
C VAL A 40 -12.13 6.62 8.40
N LEU A 41 -10.93 6.84 8.92
CA LEU A 41 -10.09 7.97 8.56
C LEU A 41 -8.86 7.45 7.83
N ARG A 42 -8.51 8.16 6.76
CA ARG A 42 -7.28 7.92 6.00
C ARG A 42 -6.33 9.11 6.01
N ASP A 43 -6.86 10.30 6.28
CA ASP A 43 -6.07 11.52 6.37
C ASP A 43 -6.03 12.07 7.80
N THR A 44 -5.13 13.00 8.00
CA THR A 44 -5.07 13.82 9.21
C THR A 44 -6.40 14.54 9.44
N THR A 45 -6.96 14.35 10.63
CA THR A 45 -8.17 15.03 11.11
C THR A 45 -7.80 15.80 12.38
N ASP A 46 -7.58 17.11 12.22
CA ASP A 46 -7.24 18.06 13.29
C ASP A 46 -8.42 18.33 14.25
N ASP A 47 -9.66 18.09 13.82
CA ASP A 47 -10.86 18.26 14.65
C ASP A 47 -11.95 17.25 14.26
N LEU A 48 -12.22 16.28 15.12
CA LEU A 48 -13.23 15.23 14.93
C LEU A 48 -14.68 15.74 14.97
N SER A 49 -14.93 16.98 15.39
CA SER A 49 -16.27 17.56 15.33
C SER A 49 -16.77 17.71 13.89
N ARG A 50 -15.84 17.90 12.93
CA ARG A 50 -16.12 18.00 11.49
C ARG A 50 -16.72 16.73 10.90
N VAL A 51 -16.50 15.59 11.56
CA VAL A 51 -17.06 14.28 11.21
C VAL A 51 -18.04 13.76 12.27
N ASN A 52 -18.52 14.63 13.17
CA ASN A 52 -19.47 14.30 14.25
C ASN A 52 -19.01 13.13 15.15
N PHE A 53 -17.71 13.09 15.46
CA PHE A 53 -17.09 12.00 16.23
C PHE A 53 -16.28 12.48 17.45
N ASN A 54 -16.29 13.79 17.71
CA ASN A 54 -15.59 14.39 18.84
C ASN A 54 -16.06 13.82 20.18
N ASP A 55 -15.13 13.45 21.05
CA ASP A 55 -15.38 12.99 22.43
C ASP A 55 -16.35 11.80 22.51
N THR A 56 -16.31 10.91 21.52
CA THR A 56 -17.15 9.69 21.48
C THR A 56 -16.38 8.40 21.29
N VAL A 57 -15.07 8.45 21.04
CA VAL A 57 -14.30 7.25 20.66
C VAL A 57 -14.00 6.39 21.89
N SER A 58 -14.42 5.12 21.84
CA SER A 58 -14.17 4.13 22.90
C SER A 58 -13.29 2.97 22.46
N SER A 59 -13.28 2.59 21.17
CA SER A 59 -12.36 1.58 20.64
C SER A 59 -11.85 1.90 19.24
N ILE A 60 -10.70 1.35 18.86
CA ILE A 60 -9.97 1.72 17.64
C ILE A 60 -9.40 0.48 16.97
N GLN A 61 -9.50 0.40 15.64
CA GLN A 61 -8.70 -0.51 14.83
C GLN A 61 -7.78 0.28 13.91
N VAL A 62 -6.49 -0.03 13.94
CA VAL A 62 -5.53 0.53 12.99
C VAL A 62 -5.24 -0.55 11.95
N ASP A 63 -5.70 -0.34 10.73
CA ASP A 63 -5.53 -1.29 9.63
C ASP A 63 -4.17 -1.15 8.96
N SER A 64 -3.73 0.11 8.79
CA SER A 64 -2.46 0.47 8.18
C SER A 64 -2.00 1.86 8.66
N GLY A 65 -0.69 2.10 8.58
CA GLY A 65 -0.08 3.33 9.10
C GLY A 65 0.11 3.28 10.62
N SER A 66 0.80 4.30 11.13
CA SER A 66 0.94 4.55 12.56
C SER A 66 0.23 5.85 12.87
N TRP A 67 -0.69 5.83 13.82
CA TRP A 67 -1.62 6.94 14.04
C TRP A 67 -1.45 7.53 15.43
N GLU A 68 -1.34 8.85 15.53
CA GLU A 68 -1.43 9.56 16.80
C GLU A 68 -2.86 10.03 16.99
N VAL A 69 -3.42 9.70 18.15
CA VAL A 69 -4.71 10.20 18.61
C VAL A 69 -4.49 11.11 19.82
N CYS A 70 -5.17 12.23 19.89
CA CYS A 70 -4.99 13.22 20.96
C CYS A 70 -6.34 13.63 21.58
N THR A 71 -6.32 14.00 22.86
CA THR A 71 -7.54 14.33 23.62
C THR A 71 -8.11 15.72 23.34
N HIS A 72 -7.39 16.57 22.61
CA HIS A 72 -7.92 17.86 22.15
C HIS A 72 -7.69 18.01 20.65
N ALA A 73 -8.43 18.95 20.02
CA ALA A 73 -8.22 19.34 18.64
C ALA A 73 -6.80 19.89 18.39
N ASP A 74 -6.40 19.96 17.13
CA ASP A 74 -5.08 20.39 16.66
C ASP A 74 -3.89 19.59 17.24
N PHE A 75 -4.09 18.30 17.57
CA PHE A 75 -3.05 17.42 18.14
C PHE A 75 -2.48 17.91 19.47
N LYS A 76 -3.37 18.39 20.35
CA LYS A 76 -3.05 18.91 21.70
C LYS A 76 -3.60 18.00 22.80
N GLY A 77 -3.18 18.26 24.03
CA GLY A 77 -3.59 17.48 25.21
C GLY A 77 -2.76 16.21 25.37
N ASP A 78 -3.37 15.16 25.88
CA ASP A 78 -2.72 13.86 26.00
C ASP A 78 -2.79 13.14 24.64
N CYS A 79 -1.65 12.68 24.14
CA CYS A 79 -1.54 12.03 22.84
C CYS A 79 -0.99 10.61 22.99
N LYS A 80 -1.46 9.70 22.14
CA LYS A 80 -1.00 8.31 22.07
C LYS A 80 -0.83 7.87 20.63
N THR A 81 0.34 7.32 20.32
CA THR A 81 0.60 6.66 19.04
C THR A 81 0.10 5.21 19.08
N LEU A 82 -0.63 4.83 18.04
CA LEU A 82 -1.26 3.54 17.84
C LEU A 82 -0.70 2.95 16.55
N GLU A 83 0.02 1.84 16.69
CA GLU A 83 0.44 1.00 15.57
C GLU A 83 -0.73 0.12 15.11
N ARG A 84 -0.56 -0.51 13.94
CA ARG A 84 -1.48 -1.52 13.42
C ARG A 84 -1.92 -2.50 14.51
N GLY A 85 -3.22 -2.64 14.72
CA GLY A 85 -3.77 -3.49 15.76
C GLY A 85 -5.17 -3.14 16.21
N ASP A 86 -5.67 -3.97 17.12
CA ASP A 86 -7.03 -3.95 17.66
C ASP A 86 -7.05 -3.42 19.10
N TYR A 87 -7.47 -2.18 19.29
CA TYR A 87 -7.60 -1.52 20.59
C TYR A 87 -9.05 -1.56 21.06
N ARG A 88 -9.41 -2.65 21.75
CA ARG A 88 -10.79 -2.94 22.17
C ARG A 88 -11.40 -1.96 23.18
N SER A 89 -10.56 -1.14 23.83
CA SER A 89 -10.96 -0.06 24.74
C SER A 89 -9.86 1.00 24.77
N MET A 90 -10.19 2.23 25.22
CA MET A 90 -9.23 3.33 25.36
C MET A 90 -9.10 3.82 26.82
N PRO A 91 -8.48 3.05 27.74
CA PRO A 91 -8.28 3.49 29.11
C PRO A 91 -7.54 4.84 29.19
N GLY A 92 -8.12 5.79 29.92
CA GLY A 92 -7.58 7.16 30.06
C GLY A 92 -7.99 8.15 28.96
N MET A 93 -8.39 7.66 27.78
CA MET A 93 -8.78 8.48 26.62
C MET A 93 -10.21 8.21 26.11
N ASN A 94 -10.96 7.30 26.75
CA ASN A 94 -12.34 6.97 26.42
C ASN A 94 -13.22 8.22 26.37
N ASP A 95 -13.96 8.41 25.29
CA ASP A 95 -14.84 9.57 25.06
C ASP A 95 -14.13 10.92 25.17
N LYS A 96 -12.83 10.97 24.88
CA LYS A 96 -12.04 12.21 24.96
C LYS A 96 -11.21 12.49 23.72
N ILE A 97 -11.20 11.61 22.72
CA ILE A 97 -10.36 11.80 21.52
C ILE A 97 -11.01 12.85 20.63
N SER A 98 -10.24 13.87 20.25
CA SER A 98 -10.72 15.00 19.45
C SER A 98 -9.88 15.27 18.18
N SER A 99 -8.67 14.69 18.05
CA SER A 99 -7.87 14.76 16.81
C SER A 99 -7.04 13.51 16.56
N VAL A 100 -6.78 13.21 15.29
CA VAL A 100 -6.14 11.98 14.82
C VAL A 100 -5.26 12.28 13.60
N ARG A 101 -4.00 11.84 13.58
CA ARG A 101 -3.10 12.00 12.43
C ARG A 101 -2.24 10.78 12.20
N GLU A 102 -1.93 10.49 10.96
CA GLU A 102 -0.90 9.52 10.64
C GLU A 102 0.47 10.12 10.99
N THR A 103 1.23 9.45 11.85
CA THR A 103 2.59 9.84 12.25
C THR A 103 3.65 9.43 11.21
N GLY A 104 3.20 8.88 10.07
CA GLY A 104 3.98 8.38 8.96
C GLY A 104 3.61 8.98 7.61
N ALA A 105 3.25 10.26 7.54
CA ALA A 105 3.14 11.00 6.28
C ALA A 105 3.46 12.50 6.48
N GLY A 106 4.74 12.83 6.32
CA GLY A 106 5.20 14.17 5.90
C GLY A 106 5.04 15.35 6.88
N GLN A 107 6.12 15.69 7.59
CA GLN A 107 6.61 17.08 7.66
C GLN A 107 8.13 17.06 7.88
N GLY A 108 8.86 17.64 6.94
CA GLY A 108 10.31 17.61 6.89
C GLY A 108 10.98 18.61 7.83
N SER A 109 12.20 18.29 8.22
CA SER A 109 13.33 19.22 8.23
C SER A 109 14.62 18.42 8.22
N GLY A 110 15.54 18.84 7.36
CA GLY A 110 16.80 18.16 7.13
C GLY A 110 17.73 18.15 8.33
N SER A 111 18.77 17.33 8.16
CA SER A 111 20.05 17.34 8.87
C SER A 111 20.03 17.18 10.39
N GLY A 112 20.50 16.02 10.84
CA GLY A 112 21.22 15.92 12.11
C GLY A 112 20.93 14.65 12.88
N SER A 113 21.92 13.75 12.87
CA SER A 113 22.30 12.83 13.94
C SER A 113 21.30 12.49 15.05
N GLY A 114 20.97 11.20 15.12
CA GLY A 114 21.00 10.46 16.38
C GLY A 114 19.69 10.30 17.13
N GLY A 115 19.13 9.08 17.04
CA GLY A 115 18.40 8.45 18.14
C GLY A 115 16.86 8.47 18.04
N GLY A 116 16.27 7.29 17.85
CA GLY A 116 15.01 6.99 18.55
C GLY A 116 13.83 6.41 17.77
N ARG A 117 13.87 6.25 16.45
CA ARG A 117 12.88 5.48 15.70
C ARG A 117 13.61 4.49 14.80
N ARG A 118 13.61 3.21 15.18
CA ARG A 118 14.23 2.15 14.37
C ARG A 118 13.37 1.95 13.14
N ALA A 119 13.97 2.07 11.96
CA ALA A 119 13.26 1.85 10.72
C ALA A 119 12.94 0.35 10.55
N ALA A 120 11.76 0.00 10.01
CA ALA A 120 11.39 -1.40 9.79
C ALA A 120 12.39 -2.15 8.89
N LEU A 121 12.90 -1.45 7.89
CA LEU A 121 14.03 -1.80 7.05
C LEU A 121 14.97 -0.60 7.04
N GLU A 122 16.26 -0.82 7.19
CA GLU A 122 17.29 0.19 6.97
C GLU A 122 18.20 -0.25 5.82
N LEU A 123 18.30 0.60 4.79
CA LEU A 123 19.16 0.40 3.64
C LEU A 123 20.45 1.19 3.85
N PHE A 124 21.58 0.62 3.47
CA PHE A 124 22.90 1.23 3.62
C PHE A 124 23.62 1.27 2.28
N ALA A 125 24.31 2.38 2.01
CA ALA A 125 24.94 2.63 0.71
C ALA A 125 26.11 1.68 0.47
N ASP A 126 26.85 1.33 1.53
CA ASP A 126 28.01 0.46 1.47
C ASP A 126 27.71 -0.92 2.06
N GLY A 127 28.53 -1.91 1.70
CA GLY A 127 28.47 -3.26 2.28
C GLY A 127 28.81 -3.29 3.78
N GLY A 128 28.21 -4.23 4.51
CA GLY A 128 28.39 -4.38 5.96
C GLY A 128 27.76 -3.25 6.77
N GLN A 129 26.63 -2.71 6.30
CA GLN A 129 25.78 -1.75 7.00
C GLN A 129 26.49 -0.44 7.34
N ARG A 130 27.21 0.08 6.34
CA ARG A 130 28.05 1.28 6.45
C ARG A 130 27.60 2.36 5.46
N GLY A 131 28.17 3.55 5.66
CA GLY A 131 27.91 4.70 4.80
C GLY A 131 26.57 5.37 5.11
N ALA A 132 26.06 6.12 4.14
CA ALA A 132 24.75 6.74 4.25
C ALA A 132 23.68 5.66 4.39
N SER A 133 22.74 5.85 5.30
CA SER A 133 21.60 4.96 5.48
C SER A 133 20.27 5.67 5.22
N ALA A 134 19.26 4.88 4.86
CA ALA A 134 17.88 5.33 4.72
C ALA A 134 16.93 4.32 5.36
N GLY A 135 16.08 4.84 6.24
CA GLY A 135 15.01 4.07 6.86
C GLY A 135 13.80 3.94 5.93
N VAL A 136 13.29 2.71 5.82
CA VAL A 136 12.09 2.34 5.09
C VAL A 136 11.12 1.71 6.09
N ASN A 137 9.98 2.38 6.31
CA ASN A 137 8.97 1.97 7.29
C ASN A 137 7.69 1.44 6.66
N SER A 138 7.58 1.54 5.34
CA SER A 138 6.44 1.14 4.53
C SER A 138 6.92 0.89 3.11
N ASP A 139 6.07 0.27 2.30
CA ASP A 139 6.29 0.04 0.87
C ASP A 139 6.74 1.32 0.14
N ARG A 140 7.68 1.13 -0.78
CA ARG A 140 8.27 2.16 -1.63
C ARG A 140 8.29 1.65 -3.05
N ASP A 141 7.35 2.16 -3.84
CA ASP A 141 7.28 1.91 -5.28
C ASP A 141 8.50 2.49 -6.00
N ASP A 142 9.12 3.55 -5.47
CA ASP A 142 10.35 4.15 -6.01
C ASP A 142 11.21 4.73 -4.85
N LEU A 143 12.52 4.43 -4.83
CA LEU A 143 13.44 4.93 -3.81
C LEU A 143 13.98 6.34 -4.11
N VAL A 144 13.64 6.91 -5.26
CA VAL A 144 13.88 8.34 -5.54
C VAL A 144 13.23 9.22 -4.47
N ASP A 145 12.05 8.83 -3.99
CA ASP A 145 11.28 9.59 -2.97
C ASP A 145 11.98 9.69 -1.61
N ILE A 146 12.97 8.83 -1.34
CA ILE A 146 13.82 8.89 -0.15
C ILE A 146 15.28 9.22 -0.47
N SER A 147 15.55 9.66 -1.70
CA SER A 147 16.90 9.99 -2.18
C SER A 147 17.90 8.83 -2.02
N PHE A 148 17.41 7.59 -2.13
CA PHE A 148 18.21 6.36 -1.92
C PHE A 148 18.13 5.37 -3.10
N ASN A 149 17.67 5.83 -4.25
CA ASN A 149 17.62 5.03 -5.48
C ASN A 149 19.00 4.57 -5.94
N ASP A 150 19.13 3.30 -6.32
CA ASP A 150 20.37 2.70 -6.86
C ASP A 150 21.58 2.86 -5.94
N ARG A 151 21.36 2.94 -4.63
CA ARG A 151 22.43 3.17 -3.65
C ARG A 151 22.66 2.01 -2.72
N ALA A 152 21.62 1.24 -2.38
CA ALA A 152 21.72 0.23 -1.34
C ALA A 152 22.65 -0.92 -1.74
N SER A 153 23.59 -1.26 -0.86
CA SER A 153 24.49 -2.42 -0.99
C SER A 153 24.49 -3.33 0.24
N SER A 154 23.84 -2.92 1.33
CA SER A 154 23.52 -3.78 2.48
C SER A 154 22.24 -3.31 3.16
N ALA A 155 21.66 -4.15 4.00
CA ALA A 155 20.40 -3.87 4.68
C ALA A 155 20.37 -4.42 6.11
N ARG A 156 19.51 -3.84 6.93
CA ARG A 156 19.08 -4.39 8.22
C ARG A 156 17.57 -4.41 8.27
N VAL A 157 16.98 -5.57 8.50
CA VAL A 157 15.54 -5.74 8.65
C VAL A 157 15.24 -5.91 10.13
N GLU A 158 14.55 -4.93 10.72
CA GLU A 158 14.16 -4.97 12.14
C GLU A 158 12.94 -5.89 12.34
N TYR A 159 11.97 -5.89 11.41
CA TYR A 159 10.84 -6.82 11.41
C TYR A 159 10.20 -7.00 10.01
N GLY A 160 9.57 -8.17 9.80
CA GLY A 160 8.93 -8.55 8.54
C GLY A 160 9.88 -9.14 7.50
N TYR A 161 9.34 -9.39 6.30
CA TYR A 161 10.11 -9.84 5.14
C TYR A 161 10.00 -8.78 4.05
N TRP A 162 11.11 -8.35 3.48
CA TRP A 162 11.15 -7.25 2.53
C TRP A 162 11.59 -7.72 1.16
N GLN A 163 10.79 -7.47 0.13
CA GLN A 163 11.21 -7.64 -1.26
C GLN A 163 11.89 -6.37 -1.73
N LEU A 164 13.15 -6.48 -2.13
CA LEU A 164 13.92 -5.42 -2.80
C LEU A 164 14.03 -5.75 -4.28
N CYS A 165 13.82 -4.76 -5.14
CA CYS A 165 13.81 -4.93 -6.59
C CYS A 165 14.73 -3.92 -7.27
N SER A 166 15.30 -4.31 -8.41
CA SER A 166 16.23 -3.48 -9.19
C SER A 166 15.57 -2.30 -9.88
N ASP A 167 14.28 -2.41 -10.17
CA ASP A 167 13.54 -1.38 -10.89
C ASP A 167 12.41 -0.85 -10.00
N SER A 168 11.86 0.30 -10.35
CA SER A 168 10.70 0.85 -9.65
C SER A 168 9.45 -0.03 -9.86
N ASN A 169 8.46 0.16 -9.00
CA ASN A 169 7.19 -0.56 -8.97
C ASN A 169 7.34 -2.08 -8.82
N TYR A 170 8.38 -2.52 -8.10
CA TYR A 170 8.67 -3.93 -7.79
C TYR A 170 8.94 -4.78 -9.03
N ARG A 171 9.69 -4.23 -9.99
CA ARG A 171 10.03 -4.89 -11.25
C ARG A 171 11.51 -5.24 -11.34
N GLY A 172 11.87 -5.95 -12.41
CA GLY A 172 13.25 -6.36 -12.66
C GLY A 172 13.67 -7.53 -11.79
N SER A 173 14.94 -7.55 -11.37
CA SER A 173 15.45 -8.57 -10.48
C SER A 173 14.98 -8.28 -9.05
N CYS A 174 14.29 -9.22 -8.41
CA CYS A 174 13.77 -9.05 -7.06
C CYS A 174 14.25 -10.16 -6.12
N ARG A 175 14.54 -9.81 -4.86
CA ARG A 175 14.90 -10.76 -3.80
C ARG A 175 14.21 -10.38 -2.49
N VAL A 176 13.84 -11.39 -1.71
CA VAL A 176 13.24 -11.21 -0.38
C VAL A 176 14.31 -11.33 0.69
N PHE A 177 14.26 -10.45 1.69
CA PHE A 177 15.17 -10.37 2.81
C PHE A 177 14.36 -10.46 4.11
N GLY A 178 14.62 -11.50 4.90
CA GLY A 178 13.99 -11.68 6.21
C GLY A 178 14.64 -10.84 7.32
N PRO A 179 14.14 -10.96 8.56
CA PRO A 179 14.69 -10.25 9.72
C PRO A 179 16.18 -10.51 9.93
N GLY A 180 16.92 -9.47 10.32
CA GLY A 180 18.35 -9.56 10.62
C GLY A 180 19.23 -8.68 9.73
N SER A 181 20.54 -8.95 9.80
CA SER A 181 21.58 -8.18 9.12
C SER A 181 21.98 -8.84 7.80
N HIS A 182 21.98 -8.05 6.73
CA HIS A 182 22.34 -8.47 5.38
C HIS A 182 23.49 -7.60 4.88
N ASP A 183 24.72 -8.06 5.08
CA ASP A 183 25.93 -7.29 4.76
C ASP A 183 26.16 -7.10 3.25
N ASP A 184 25.47 -7.88 2.42
CA ASP A 184 25.58 -7.90 0.97
C ASP A 184 24.22 -8.20 0.32
N LEU A 185 23.78 -7.36 -0.63
CA LEU A 185 22.55 -7.59 -1.41
C LEU A 185 22.81 -8.36 -2.71
N GLY A 186 24.07 -8.73 -2.98
CA GLY A 186 24.48 -9.53 -4.14
C GLY A 186 24.20 -8.83 -5.47
N SER A 187 23.39 -9.44 -6.33
CA SER A 187 23.02 -8.87 -7.63
C SER A 187 22.26 -7.52 -7.55
N LEU A 188 21.76 -7.17 -6.37
CA LEU A 188 21.05 -5.91 -6.11
C LEU A 188 21.94 -4.77 -5.60
N ASN A 189 23.23 -5.00 -5.37
CA ASN A 189 24.15 -3.97 -4.89
C ASN A 189 24.18 -2.75 -5.83
N GLY A 190 23.89 -1.58 -5.27
CA GLY A 190 23.84 -0.31 -6.01
C GLY A 190 22.74 -0.27 -7.07
N ARG A 191 21.69 -1.08 -6.93
CA ARG A 191 20.61 -1.20 -7.92
C ARG A 191 19.22 -1.19 -7.33
N VAL A 192 19.07 -1.20 -6.00
CA VAL A 192 17.73 -1.23 -5.40
C VAL A 192 16.99 0.05 -5.73
N SER A 193 15.84 -0.08 -6.39
CA SER A 193 14.97 1.03 -6.79
C SER A 193 13.55 0.92 -6.22
N SER A 194 13.15 -0.21 -5.64
CA SER A 194 11.90 -0.33 -4.89
C SER A 194 11.98 -1.38 -3.77
N ALA A 195 11.17 -1.20 -2.72
CA ALA A 195 11.18 -2.03 -1.52
C ALA A 195 9.78 -2.19 -0.94
N ARG A 196 9.31 -3.41 -0.65
CA ARG A 196 8.00 -3.65 -0.01
C ARG A 196 7.99 -4.76 1.01
N LEU A 197 7.07 -4.69 1.96
CA LEU A 197 6.77 -5.77 2.89
C LEU A 197 6.04 -6.91 2.16
N VAL A 198 6.45 -8.15 2.41
CA VAL A 198 5.85 -9.36 1.82
C VAL A 198 5.57 -10.42 2.87
N ASP A 199 4.71 -11.38 2.55
CA ASP A 199 4.41 -12.52 3.42
C ASP A 199 5.63 -13.48 3.47
N PRO A 200 6.03 -14.00 4.66
CA PRO A 200 7.09 -15.00 4.82
C PRO A 200 7.00 -16.20 3.86
N ARG A 201 5.78 -16.57 3.43
CA ARG A 201 5.53 -17.71 2.54
C ARG A 201 5.95 -17.44 1.09
N GLU A 202 6.26 -16.19 0.74
CA GLU A 202 6.77 -15.79 -0.59
C GLU A 202 8.30 -16.00 -0.73
N GLU A 203 9.02 -16.31 0.36
CA GLU A 203 10.49 -16.54 0.36
C GLU A 203 10.92 -17.68 -0.59
N ASN A 204 10.04 -18.66 -0.83
CA ASN A 204 10.33 -19.87 -1.63
C ASN A 204 9.58 -19.91 -2.98
N ARG A 205 8.94 -18.81 -3.40
CA ARG A 205 8.11 -18.86 -4.60
C ARG A 205 8.97 -18.79 -5.87
N PRO A 206 8.85 -19.77 -6.80
CA PRO A 206 9.51 -19.69 -8.10
C PRO A 206 9.08 -18.40 -8.82
N GLN A 207 10.03 -17.68 -9.40
CA GLN A 207 9.81 -16.46 -10.18
C GLN A 207 9.12 -16.72 -11.53
N ASN A 208 8.10 -17.58 -11.56
CA ASN A 208 7.35 -17.82 -12.78
C ASN A 208 6.27 -16.75 -12.91
N ASP A 209 6.27 -16.07 -14.05
CA ASP A 209 5.39 -14.98 -14.49
C ASP A 209 3.89 -15.39 -14.64
N GLU A 210 3.40 -16.36 -13.88
CA GLU A 210 1.99 -16.76 -13.88
C GLU A 210 1.27 -16.06 -12.73
N GLY A 211 0.50 -15.02 -13.09
CA GLY A 211 -0.38 -14.28 -12.17
C GLY A 211 -1.18 -15.19 -11.22
N LEU A 212 -1.26 -14.89 -9.92
CA LEU A 212 -2.12 -15.62 -8.97
C LEU A 212 -3.57 -15.67 -9.43
N VAL A 213 -4.04 -14.55 -9.97
CA VAL A 213 -5.28 -14.40 -10.71
C VAL A 213 -4.95 -13.76 -12.05
N VAL A 214 -5.60 -14.19 -13.12
CA VAL A 214 -5.53 -13.53 -14.42
C VAL A 214 -6.94 -13.14 -14.83
N LEU A 215 -7.20 -11.84 -14.98
CA LEU A 215 -8.48 -11.31 -15.43
C LEU A 215 -8.47 -11.10 -16.94
N TYR A 216 -9.52 -11.53 -17.64
CA TYR A 216 -9.63 -11.41 -19.09
C TYR A 216 -10.83 -10.55 -19.48
N GLY A 217 -10.60 -9.63 -20.42
CA GLY A 217 -11.62 -8.72 -20.90
C GLY A 217 -12.71 -9.38 -21.76
N ARG A 218 -12.56 -10.66 -22.09
CA ARG A 218 -13.49 -11.43 -22.92
C ARG A 218 -13.78 -12.76 -22.24
N ALA A 219 -14.94 -13.33 -22.53
CA ALA A 219 -15.28 -14.69 -22.13
C ALA A 219 -14.27 -15.71 -22.69
N PHE A 220 -14.24 -16.90 -22.09
CA PHE A 220 -13.40 -18.05 -22.43
C PHE A 220 -11.90 -17.77 -22.33
N LEU A 221 -11.49 -16.93 -21.38
CA LEU A 221 -10.08 -16.59 -21.09
C LEU A 221 -9.33 -16.04 -22.31
N LYS A 222 -10.01 -15.23 -23.13
CA LYS A 222 -9.48 -14.76 -24.42
C LYS A 222 -8.89 -13.36 -24.36
N GLY A 223 -7.74 -13.20 -25.02
CA GLY A 223 -7.06 -11.92 -25.20
C GLY A 223 -6.00 -11.63 -24.14
N PRO A 224 -5.50 -10.39 -24.11
CA PRO A 224 -4.57 -9.95 -23.08
C PRO A 224 -5.22 -10.12 -21.69
N GLY A 225 -4.51 -10.80 -20.79
CA GLY A 225 -4.94 -11.00 -19.41
C GLY A 225 -4.21 -10.06 -18.47
N LEU A 226 -4.93 -9.40 -17.57
CA LEU A 226 -4.32 -8.66 -16.46
C LEU A 226 -3.88 -9.67 -15.41
N GLN A 227 -2.57 -9.78 -15.21
CA GLN A 227 -2.03 -10.60 -14.12
C GLN A 227 -2.14 -9.85 -12.79
N VAL A 228 -2.78 -10.50 -11.82
CA VAL A 228 -2.98 -10.02 -10.47
C VAL A 228 -2.27 -10.98 -9.52
N ASN A 229 -1.24 -10.47 -8.85
CA ASN A 229 -0.40 -11.22 -7.91
C ASN A 229 -0.57 -10.79 -6.46
N ARG A 230 -1.62 -10.00 -6.18
CA ARG A 230 -1.89 -9.38 -4.87
C ARG A 230 -3.32 -8.87 -4.81
N ASP A 231 -3.73 -8.38 -3.65
CA ASP A 231 -4.98 -7.65 -3.50
C ASP A 231 -4.99 -6.37 -4.35
N VAL A 232 -6.11 -6.15 -5.02
CA VAL A 232 -6.37 -4.97 -5.83
C VAL A 232 -7.66 -4.36 -5.32
N SER A 233 -7.54 -3.32 -4.51
CA SER A 233 -8.68 -2.59 -3.95
C SER A 233 -9.44 -1.77 -5.00
N ASP A 234 -8.83 -1.47 -6.14
CA ASP A 234 -9.48 -0.70 -7.20
C ASP A 234 -8.82 -1.00 -8.56
N LEU A 235 -9.56 -1.65 -9.46
CA LEU A 235 -9.09 -2.02 -10.79
C LEU A 235 -9.00 -0.84 -11.76
N VAL A 236 -9.54 0.33 -11.43
CA VAL A 236 -9.30 1.57 -12.20
C VAL A 236 -7.81 1.85 -12.27
N ARG A 237 -7.06 1.59 -11.20
CA ARG A 237 -5.60 1.80 -11.13
C ARG A 237 -4.80 0.91 -12.09
N LEU A 238 -5.38 -0.22 -12.49
CA LEU A 238 -4.79 -1.15 -13.46
C LEU A 238 -5.46 -1.01 -14.84
N ASN A 239 -6.31 0.01 -15.02
CA ASN A 239 -7.07 0.29 -16.23
C ASN A 239 -7.93 -0.90 -16.70
N PHE A 240 -8.48 -1.66 -15.74
CA PHE A 240 -9.22 -2.90 -15.99
C PHE A 240 -10.56 -2.97 -15.24
N ASN A 241 -11.04 -1.85 -14.72
CA ASN A 241 -12.32 -1.77 -14.01
C ASN A 241 -13.48 -2.18 -14.91
N ASP A 242 -14.41 -2.99 -14.40
CA ASP A 242 -15.62 -3.42 -15.12
C ASP A 242 -15.35 -4.11 -16.47
N GLN A 243 -14.13 -4.59 -16.69
CA GLN A 243 -13.73 -5.19 -17.96
C GLN A 243 -13.72 -6.71 -17.92
N ALA A 244 -13.51 -7.32 -16.76
CA ALA A 244 -13.38 -8.76 -16.64
C ALA A 244 -14.68 -9.47 -17.05
N ALA A 245 -14.59 -10.41 -17.98
CA ALA A 245 -15.68 -11.30 -18.41
C ALA A 245 -15.35 -12.79 -18.21
N SER A 246 -14.07 -13.09 -17.94
CA SER A 246 -13.62 -14.39 -17.46
C SER A 246 -12.35 -14.20 -16.63
N LEU A 247 -12.04 -15.15 -15.76
CA LEU A 247 -10.82 -15.12 -14.95
C LEU A 247 -10.28 -16.52 -14.67
N ALA A 248 -8.97 -16.60 -14.44
CA ALA A 248 -8.32 -17.81 -13.96
C ALA A 248 -7.71 -17.50 -12.59
N ILE A 249 -7.99 -18.32 -11.58
CA ILE A 249 -7.34 -18.29 -10.28
C ILE A 249 -6.39 -19.48 -10.25
N ASN A 250 -5.10 -19.20 -10.29
CA ASN A 250 -4.07 -20.23 -10.28
C ASN A 250 -3.81 -20.72 -8.85
N GLU A 251 -3.94 -19.83 -7.85
CA GLU A 251 -3.65 -20.16 -6.46
C GLU A 251 -4.46 -19.29 -5.47
N GLY A 252 -4.80 -19.90 -4.34
CA GLY A 252 -5.49 -19.24 -3.23
C GLY A 252 -6.99 -19.12 -3.43
N THR A 253 -7.68 -18.78 -2.36
CA THR A 253 -9.08 -18.35 -2.41
C THR A 253 -9.10 -16.83 -2.48
N TRP A 254 -9.99 -16.26 -3.27
CA TRP A 254 -10.11 -14.82 -3.48
C TRP A 254 -11.54 -14.37 -3.24
N GLU A 255 -11.69 -13.18 -2.67
CA GLU A 255 -12.92 -12.41 -2.69
C GLU A 255 -12.86 -11.45 -3.87
N VAL A 256 -13.86 -11.51 -4.75
CA VAL A 256 -13.96 -10.72 -5.97
C VAL A 256 -15.24 -9.91 -5.90
N CYS A 257 -15.12 -8.58 -6.00
CA CYS A 257 -16.18 -7.65 -5.65
C CYS A 257 -16.53 -6.70 -6.80
N THR A 258 -17.80 -6.31 -6.88
CA THR A 258 -18.29 -5.42 -7.93
C THR A 258 -17.86 -3.97 -7.76
N ASP A 259 -17.58 -3.55 -6.53
CA ASP A 259 -17.22 -2.17 -6.23
C ASP A 259 -15.77 -2.11 -5.75
N SER A 260 -15.19 -0.92 -5.73
CA SER A 260 -13.85 -0.73 -5.18
C SER A 260 -13.86 -0.94 -3.66
N GLN A 261 -12.67 -1.08 -3.08
CA GLN A 261 -12.43 -1.30 -1.66
C GLN A 261 -13.11 -2.56 -1.11
N PHE A 262 -13.27 -3.60 -1.95
CA PHE A 262 -13.87 -4.88 -1.57
C PHE A 262 -15.32 -4.74 -1.11
N ASN A 263 -16.07 -3.82 -1.73
CA ASN A 263 -17.46 -3.54 -1.42
C ASN A 263 -18.41 -4.02 -2.54
N GLY A 264 -19.70 -3.81 -2.32
CA GLY A 264 -20.74 -4.18 -3.27
C GLY A 264 -21.09 -5.65 -3.16
N SER A 265 -21.36 -6.29 -4.29
CA SER A 265 -21.58 -7.74 -4.33
C SER A 265 -20.25 -8.46 -4.46
N CYS A 266 -19.92 -9.30 -3.49
CA CYS A 266 -18.65 -10.02 -3.43
C CYS A 266 -18.87 -11.53 -3.50
N GLU A 267 -18.00 -12.22 -4.23
CA GLU A 267 -18.00 -13.68 -4.31
C GLU A 267 -16.65 -14.26 -3.92
N ARG A 268 -16.70 -15.38 -3.20
CA ARG A 268 -15.53 -16.17 -2.83
C ARG A 268 -15.24 -17.20 -3.92
N MET A 269 -14.08 -17.11 -4.54
CA MET A 269 -13.66 -17.92 -5.68
C MET A 269 -12.33 -18.62 -5.35
N GLY A 270 -12.28 -19.94 -5.50
CA GLY A 270 -11.08 -20.74 -5.29
C GLY A 270 -10.25 -20.88 -6.58
N PRO A 271 -9.16 -21.67 -6.53
CA PRO A 271 -8.41 -22.00 -7.74
C PRO A 271 -9.29 -22.67 -8.80
N GLY A 272 -9.15 -22.22 -10.04
CA GLY A 272 -9.96 -22.70 -11.16
C GLY A 272 -10.00 -21.75 -12.34
N LYS A 273 -10.59 -22.23 -13.43
CA LYS A 273 -10.84 -21.46 -14.66
C LYS A 273 -12.32 -21.11 -14.73
N TYR A 274 -12.62 -19.83 -14.73
CA TYR A 274 -13.98 -19.29 -14.81
C TYR A 274 -14.16 -18.66 -16.18
N GLU A 275 -14.47 -19.51 -17.16
CA GLU A 275 -14.56 -19.13 -18.58
C GLU A 275 -15.71 -18.16 -18.86
N VAL A 276 -16.75 -18.15 -18.03
CA VAL A 276 -17.83 -17.16 -18.09
C VAL A 276 -18.15 -16.76 -16.66
N LEU A 277 -18.12 -15.46 -16.39
CA LEU A 277 -18.55 -14.92 -15.10
C LEU A 277 -20.07 -14.90 -15.00
N ASN A 278 -20.59 -15.05 -13.78
CA ASN A 278 -22.02 -14.91 -13.55
C ASN A 278 -22.47 -13.45 -13.71
N THR A 279 -23.79 -13.23 -13.71
CA THR A 279 -24.38 -11.89 -13.92
C THR A 279 -24.03 -10.87 -12.83
N THR A 280 -23.56 -11.33 -11.67
CA THR A 280 -23.10 -10.44 -10.60
C THR A 280 -21.77 -9.82 -10.97
N LEU A 281 -20.82 -10.62 -11.45
CA LEU A 281 -19.43 -10.22 -11.66
C LEU A 281 -19.09 -9.87 -13.13
N ASP A 282 -19.80 -10.42 -14.12
CA ASP A 282 -19.49 -10.18 -15.53
C ASP A 282 -19.51 -8.68 -15.85
N LYS A 283 -18.38 -8.17 -16.34
CA LYS A 283 -18.17 -6.74 -16.66
C LYS A 283 -18.43 -5.79 -15.48
N ARG A 284 -18.23 -6.27 -14.26
CA ARG A 284 -18.53 -5.50 -13.05
C ARG A 284 -17.47 -5.62 -11.96
N ILE A 285 -16.43 -6.45 -12.14
CA ILE A 285 -15.38 -6.57 -11.13
C ILE A 285 -14.60 -5.26 -11.03
N SER A 286 -14.53 -4.72 -9.81
CA SER A 286 -13.79 -3.49 -9.49
C SER A 286 -12.73 -3.69 -8.40
N SER A 287 -12.79 -4.78 -7.62
CA SER A 287 -11.73 -5.12 -6.67
C SER A 287 -11.66 -6.62 -6.40
N LEU A 288 -10.49 -7.10 -5.96
CA LEU A 288 -10.27 -8.48 -5.57
C LEU A 288 -9.17 -8.60 -4.51
N ARG A 289 -9.37 -9.45 -3.51
CA ARG A 289 -8.37 -9.75 -2.46
C ARG A 289 -8.28 -11.23 -2.15
N ARG A 290 -7.12 -11.70 -1.72
CA ARG A 290 -6.92 -13.08 -1.31
C ARG A 290 -7.54 -13.29 0.08
N LEU A 291 -8.25 -14.39 0.23
CA LEU A 291 -8.75 -14.90 1.51
C LEU A 291 -7.83 -16.04 1.95
N TYR A 292 -7.50 -16.03 3.24
CA TYR A 292 -6.51 -16.89 3.89
C TYR A 292 -6.73 -18.39 3.65
#